data_AF-A0A0X3PZ54-F1
#
_entry.id   AF-A0A0X3PZ54-F1
#
_cell.length_a   1.000
_cell.length_b   1.000
_cell.length_c   1.000
_cell.angle_alpha   90.00
_cell.angle_beta   90.00
_cell.angle_gamma   90.00
#
_symmetry.space_group_name_H-M   'P 1'
#
loop_
_entity.id
_entity.type
_entity.pdbx_description
1 polymer ?
#
loop_
_entity_poly.entity_id
_entity_poly.type
_entity_poly.pdbx_seq_one_letter_code
_entity_poly.pdbx_strand_id
1 'polypeptide(L)'
;FIVQLQKISNDAGMPIVGQPCFCKYATGQDQVEPMFRFLKNKYAGLQLIVVVLPGKTPVYAEVKRVGDIMFGLATQCVQSKNVNKTSPQTLSNLCLKINVKLGGINSILVPAVRPTVFREPVIFFGADVTHPPAGDKTKPSIAAVVASMDAHPSRYSATVRVQSHRQEIIQDLYPMVRDLLLQFYRSTRFKPTRIIYYRDGVSEGQFLNVSRPDL
;
A
#
# COMPACT_ATOMS: atom_id res chain seq x y z
N PHE A 1 -0.56 -20.48 15.16
CA PHE A 1 -0.35 -19.27 14.33
C PHE A 1 0.96 -18.54 14.63
N ILE A 2 1.12 -17.85 15.77
CA ILE A 2 2.29 -16.98 16.04
C ILE A 2 3.63 -17.71 15.86
N VAL A 3 3.82 -18.87 16.50
CA VAL A 3 5.05 -19.66 16.40
C VAL A 3 5.40 -20.03 14.95
N GLN A 4 4.40 -20.40 14.14
CA GLN A 4 4.62 -20.75 12.74
C GLN A 4 4.91 -19.51 11.89
N LEU A 5 4.25 -18.38 12.17
CA LEU A 5 4.52 -17.12 11.50
C LEU A 5 5.95 -16.67 11.79
N GLN A 6 6.40 -16.74 13.04
CA GLN A 6 7.78 -16.42 13.44
C GLN A 6 8.80 -17.31 12.74
N LYS A 7 8.53 -18.62 12.65
CA LYS A 7 9.40 -19.54 11.91
C LYS A 7 9.55 -19.11 10.44
N ILE A 8 8.43 -18.95 9.74
CA ILE A 8 8.45 -18.58 8.31
C ILE A 8 9.01 -17.17 8.10
N SER A 9 8.77 -16.24 9.01
CA SER A 9 9.32 -14.88 8.92
C SER A 9 10.83 -14.87 9.11
N ASN A 10 11.36 -15.66 10.05
CA ASN A 10 12.80 -15.85 10.23
C ASN A 10 13.44 -16.47 8.99
N ASP A 11 12.84 -17.52 8.42
CA ASP A 11 13.32 -18.18 7.20
C ASP A 11 13.34 -17.21 5.99
N ALA A 12 12.43 -16.23 5.97
CA ALA A 12 12.35 -15.19 4.94
C ALA A 12 13.25 -13.96 5.21
N GLY A 13 14.06 -13.96 6.28
CA GLY A 13 14.92 -12.83 6.62
C GLY A 13 14.20 -11.62 7.24
N MET A 14 12.96 -11.81 7.69
CA MET A 14 12.14 -10.80 8.40
C MET A 14 11.83 -11.30 9.82
N PRO A 15 12.81 -11.27 10.75
CA PRO A 15 12.62 -11.90 12.04
C PRO A 15 11.57 -11.16 12.89
N ILE A 16 10.56 -11.90 13.36
CA ILE A 16 9.58 -11.40 14.33
C ILE A 16 10.07 -11.84 15.71
N VAL A 17 10.74 -10.92 16.41
CA VAL A 17 11.40 -11.20 17.67
C VAL A 17 10.41 -11.06 18.84
N GLY A 18 10.35 -12.08 19.68
CA GLY A 18 9.53 -12.08 20.89
C GLY A 18 8.03 -12.28 20.66
N GLN A 19 7.29 -12.34 21.76
CA GLN A 19 5.83 -12.44 21.74
C GLN A 19 5.19 -11.06 21.48
N PRO A 20 3.95 -11.00 20.95
CA PRO A 20 3.26 -9.72 20.80
C PRO A 20 3.15 -9.01 22.16
N CYS A 21 3.46 -7.71 22.19
CA CYS A 21 3.36 -6.89 23.41
C CYS A 21 1.92 -6.73 23.91
N PHE A 22 0.93 -7.03 23.07
CA PHE A 22 -0.49 -7.01 23.40
C PHE A 22 -1.27 -8.04 22.57
N CYS A 23 -2.17 -8.78 23.21
CA CYS A 23 -3.09 -9.69 22.56
C CYS A 23 -4.42 -9.72 23.32
N LYS A 24 -5.51 -9.28 22.68
CA LYS A 24 -6.86 -9.26 23.25
C LYS A 24 -7.90 -9.56 22.17
N TYR A 25 -9.03 -10.11 22.62
CA TYR A 25 -10.23 -10.19 21.82
C TYR A 25 -10.99 -8.87 21.88
N ALA A 26 -11.64 -8.52 20.78
CA ALA A 26 -12.53 -7.38 20.67
C ALA A 26 -13.71 -7.76 19.77
N THR A 27 -14.87 -7.18 20.03
CA THR A 27 -16.10 -7.41 19.27
C THR A 27 -16.69 -6.06 18.90
N GLY A 28 -17.08 -5.89 17.65
CA GLY A 28 -17.65 -4.64 17.15
C GLY A 28 -16.61 -3.68 16.56
N GLN A 29 -17.11 -2.75 15.74
CA GLN A 29 -16.31 -1.73 15.05
C GLN A 29 -15.94 -0.56 15.97
N ASP A 30 -16.79 -0.28 16.95
CA ASP A 30 -16.67 0.75 17.99
C ASP A 30 -15.44 0.54 18.88
N GLN A 31 -14.94 -0.69 18.98
CA GLN A 31 -13.75 -1.03 19.78
C GLN A 31 -12.42 -0.77 19.05
N VAL A 32 -12.43 -0.56 17.73
CA VAL A 32 -11.20 -0.44 16.93
C VAL A 32 -10.44 0.84 17.29
N GLU A 33 -11.10 2.00 17.25
CA GLU A 33 -10.44 3.28 17.51
C GLU A 33 -9.90 3.40 18.95
N PRO A 34 -10.68 3.11 20.02
CA PRO A 34 -10.16 3.17 21.38
C PRO A 34 -8.96 2.25 21.60
N MET A 35 -9.01 1.04 21.03
CA MET A 35 -7.92 0.08 21.14
C MET A 35 -6.66 0.57 20.42
N PHE A 36 -6.78 1.08 19.19
CA PHE A 36 -5.61 1.56 18.44
C PHE A 36 -4.99 2.80 19.10
N ARG A 37 -5.81 3.70 19.63
CA ARG A 37 -5.36 4.86 20.42
C ARG A 37 -4.57 4.42 21.65
N PHE A 38 -5.10 3.45 22.40
CA PHE A 38 -4.41 2.86 23.55
C PHE A 38 -3.07 2.23 23.15
N LEU A 39 -3.06 1.42 22.08
CA LEU A 39 -1.84 0.76 21.59
C LEU A 39 -0.75 1.76 21.20
N LYS A 40 -1.11 2.81 20.45
CA LYS A 40 -0.20 3.87 20.02
C LYS A 40 0.43 4.61 21.21
N ASN A 41 -0.38 4.91 22.23
CA ASN A 41 0.08 5.68 23.39
C ASN A 41 0.89 4.83 24.38
N LYS A 42 0.56 3.54 24.52
CA LYS A 42 1.18 2.65 25.50
C LYS A 42 2.49 2.04 25.02
N TYR A 43 2.58 1.66 23.74
CA TYR A 43 3.72 0.92 23.21
C TYR A 43 4.56 1.81 22.29
N ALA A 44 5.54 2.49 22.88
CA ALA A 44 6.57 3.21 22.12
C ALA A 44 7.29 2.24 21.17
N GLY A 45 7.44 2.64 19.90
CA GLY A 45 8.05 1.79 18.88
C GLY A 45 7.15 0.66 18.35
N LEU A 46 5.83 0.72 18.56
CA LEU A 46 4.90 -0.23 17.94
C LEU A 46 5.03 -0.24 16.42
N GLN A 47 5.42 -1.37 15.84
CA GLN A 47 5.65 -1.50 14.40
C GLN A 47 4.42 -2.01 13.65
N LEU A 48 3.66 -2.96 14.21
CA LEU A 48 2.60 -3.67 13.49
C LEU A 48 1.44 -4.06 14.41
N ILE A 49 0.22 -3.92 13.93
CA ILE A 49 -0.98 -4.52 14.53
C ILE A 49 -1.50 -5.62 13.60
N VAL A 50 -1.48 -6.88 14.06
CA VAL A 50 -2.12 -8.00 13.37
C VAL A 50 -3.56 -8.11 13.86
N VAL A 51 -4.52 -8.00 12.94
CA VAL A 51 -5.95 -8.04 13.26
C VAL A 51 -6.57 -9.32 12.72
N VAL A 52 -7.09 -10.18 13.60
CA VAL A 52 -7.78 -11.41 13.20
C VAL A 52 -9.27 -11.11 13.00
N LEU A 53 -9.79 -11.39 11.81
CA LEU A 53 -11.20 -11.13 11.45
C LEU A 53 -11.95 -12.43 11.21
N PRO A 54 -13.24 -12.54 11.61
CA PRO A 54 -14.02 -13.78 11.45
C PRO A 54 -14.39 -14.10 9.99
N GLY A 55 -14.21 -13.16 9.07
CA GLY A 55 -14.63 -13.28 7.67
C GLY A 55 -14.81 -11.91 7.03
N LYS A 56 -15.82 -11.78 6.15
CA LYS A 56 -16.24 -10.47 5.62
C LYS A 56 -16.99 -9.73 6.72
N THR A 57 -16.51 -8.55 7.10
CA THR A 57 -17.07 -7.76 8.21
C THR A 57 -16.80 -6.27 7.99
N PRO A 58 -17.70 -5.36 8.41
CA PRO A 58 -17.46 -3.91 8.37
C PRO A 58 -16.23 -3.48 9.17
N VAL A 59 -15.82 -4.28 10.18
CA VAL A 59 -14.62 -4.01 11.00
C VAL A 59 -13.35 -3.87 10.14
N TYR A 60 -13.27 -4.54 8.98
CA TYR A 60 -12.11 -4.38 8.09
C TYR A 60 -11.96 -2.93 7.61
N ALA A 61 -13.04 -2.29 7.17
CA ALA A 61 -13.00 -0.93 6.68
C ALA A 61 -12.63 0.04 7.81
N GLU A 62 -13.15 -0.19 9.01
CA GLU A 62 -12.84 0.63 10.18
C GLU A 62 -11.38 0.50 10.62
N VAL A 63 -10.82 -0.72 10.62
CA VAL A 63 -9.39 -0.96 10.88
C VAL A 63 -8.50 -0.19 9.90
N LYS A 64 -8.89 -0.12 8.62
CA LYS A 64 -8.16 0.64 7.61
C LYS A 64 -8.30 2.14 7.78
N ARG A 65 -9.51 2.63 8.07
CA ARG A 65 -9.75 4.05 8.38
C ARG A 65 -8.92 4.50 9.58
N VAL A 66 -8.99 3.77 10.69
CA VAL A 66 -8.31 4.11 11.94
C VAL A 66 -6.79 3.95 11.80
N GLY A 67 -6.34 2.84 11.22
CA GLY A 67 -4.92 2.56 11.04
C GLY A 67 -4.24 3.51 10.05
N ASP A 68 -4.77 3.58 8.82
CA ASP A 68 -4.09 4.24 7.70
C ASP A 68 -4.32 5.77 7.71
N ILE A 69 -5.49 6.25 8.17
CA ILE A 69 -5.86 7.67 8.10
C ILE A 69 -5.71 8.37 9.46
N MET A 70 -6.24 7.80 10.54
CA MET A 70 -6.28 8.51 11.83
C MET A 70 -4.97 8.46 12.60
N PHE A 71 -4.34 7.29 12.68
CA PHE A 71 -3.20 7.09 13.57
C PHE A 71 -1.86 6.81 12.88
N GLY A 72 -1.87 6.44 11.60
CA GLY A 72 -0.67 6.09 10.84
C GLY A 72 0.01 4.82 11.35
N LEU A 73 -0.78 3.79 11.69
CA LEU A 73 -0.30 2.53 12.24
C LEU A 73 -0.38 1.43 11.18
N ALA A 74 0.71 0.69 10.97
CA ALA A 74 0.71 -0.43 10.05
C ALA A 74 -0.20 -1.56 10.56
N THR A 75 -1.15 -1.98 9.72
CA THR A 75 -2.10 -3.04 10.04
C THR A 75 -2.00 -4.22 9.08
N GLN A 76 -2.03 -5.44 9.62
CA GLN A 76 -2.13 -6.67 8.83
C GLN A 76 -3.34 -7.48 9.27
N CYS A 77 -4.42 -7.42 8.50
CA CYS A 77 -5.59 -8.24 8.73
C CYS A 77 -5.36 -9.68 8.25
N VAL A 78 -5.85 -10.67 9.00
CA VAL A 78 -5.85 -12.08 8.63
C VAL A 78 -7.20 -12.69 8.97
N GLN A 79 -7.74 -13.55 8.11
CA GLN A 79 -8.99 -14.24 8.40
C GLN A 79 -8.75 -15.34 9.44
N SER A 80 -9.67 -15.52 10.38
CA SER A 80 -9.61 -16.51 11.45
C SER A 80 -9.35 -17.92 10.92
N LYS A 81 -9.96 -18.32 9.80
CA LYS A 81 -9.69 -19.61 9.15
C LYS A 81 -8.21 -19.83 8.83
N ASN A 82 -7.48 -18.79 8.43
CA ASN A 82 -6.05 -18.85 8.10
C ASN A 82 -5.15 -18.80 9.36
N VAL A 83 -5.71 -18.40 10.51
CA VAL A 83 -5.06 -18.45 11.82
C VAL A 83 -5.23 -19.83 12.44
N ASN A 84 -6.45 -20.38 12.35
CA ASN A 84 -6.82 -21.68 12.90
C ASN A 84 -6.15 -22.82 12.13
N LYS A 85 -6.14 -22.74 10.80
CA LYS A 85 -5.43 -23.68 9.92
C LYS A 85 -4.45 -22.93 9.04
N THR A 86 -3.21 -22.87 9.50
CA THR A 86 -2.13 -22.24 8.76
C THR A 86 -1.61 -23.15 7.66
N SER A 87 -1.06 -22.55 6.60
CA SER A 87 -0.21 -23.24 5.64
C SER A 87 1.07 -22.44 5.42
N PRO A 88 2.23 -23.10 5.18
CA PRO A 88 3.48 -22.40 4.94
C PRO A 88 3.38 -21.37 3.81
N GLN A 89 2.68 -21.71 2.72
CA GLN A 89 2.46 -20.79 1.59
C GLN A 89 1.67 -19.55 2.00
N THR A 90 0.58 -19.70 2.77
CA THR A 90 -0.23 -18.56 3.22
C THR A 90 0.56 -17.67 4.17
N LEU A 91 1.37 -18.25 5.07
CA LEU A 91 2.22 -17.50 5.98
C LEU A 91 3.35 -16.78 5.24
N SER A 92 3.96 -17.40 4.23
CA SER A 92 4.96 -16.76 3.37
C SER A 92 4.38 -15.53 2.66
N ASN A 93 3.21 -15.68 2.03
CA ASN A 93 2.48 -14.56 1.42
C ASN A 93 2.11 -13.46 2.43
N LEU A 94 1.86 -13.82 3.70
CA LEU A 94 1.61 -12.87 4.77
C LEU A 94 2.88 -12.10 5.14
N CYS A 95 4.03 -12.79 5.26
CA CYS A 95 5.33 -12.17 5.51
C CYS A 95 5.71 -11.18 4.40
N LEU A 96 5.49 -11.53 3.13
CA LEU A 96 5.74 -10.61 2.00
C LEU A 96 4.97 -9.30 2.14
N LYS A 97 3.72 -9.35 2.62
CA LYS A 97 2.89 -8.15 2.85
C LYS A 97 3.33 -7.36 4.08
N ILE A 98 3.72 -8.06 5.16
CA ILE A 98 4.20 -7.42 6.38
C ILE A 98 5.51 -6.69 6.10
N ASN A 99 6.46 -7.35 5.43
CA ASN A 99 7.78 -6.79 5.14
C ASN A 99 7.66 -5.45 4.40
N VAL A 100 6.86 -5.42 3.33
CA VAL A 100 6.62 -4.19 2.54
C VAL A 100 5.94 -3.10 3.36
N LYS A 101 4.95 -3.43 4.21
CA LYS A 101 4.28 -2.44 5.08
C LYS A 101 5.20 -1.83 6.13
N LEU A 102 6.22 -2.57 6.55
CA LEU A 102 7.24 -2.08 7.47
C LEU A 102 8.44 -1.45 6.75
N GLY A 103 8.34 -1.24 5.44
CA GLY A 103 9.35 -0.56 4.63
C GLY A 103 10.46 -1.46 4.09
N GLY A 104 10.38 -2.76 4.29
CA GLY A 104 11.30 -3.74 3.74
C GLY A 104 11.13 -3.97 2.24
N ILE A 105 12.15 -4.54 1.62
CA ILE A 105 12.20 -4.90 0.21
C ILE A 105 12.24 -6.42 0.11
N ASN A 106 11.28 -7.02 -0.59
CA ASN A 106 11.19 -8.49 -0.72
C ASN A 106 12.22 -9.04 -1.72
N SER A 107 12.37 -8.36 -2.86
CA SER A 107 13.28 -8.73 -3.92
C SER A 107 13.54 -7.52 -4.81
N ILE A 108 14.64 -7.56 -5.56
CA ILE A 108 15.02 -6.55 -6.53
C ILE A 108 15.32 -7.23 -7.88
N LEU A 109 15.20 -6.47 -8.96
CA LEU A 109 15.72 -6.91 -10.26
C LEU A 109 17.24 -7.07 -10.17
N VAL A 110 17.76 -8.17 -10.71
CA VAL A 110 19.21 -8.43 -10.74
C VAL A 110 19.91 -7.26 -11.46
N PRO A 111 20.81 -6.52 -10.80
CA PRO A 111 21.31 -5.26 -11.35
C PRO A 111 21.98 -5.37 -12.72
N ALA A 112 22.63 -6.50 -13.01
CA ALA A 112 23.37 -6.76 -14.24
C ALA A 112 22.50 -6.91 -15.49
N VAL A 113 21.22 -7.28 -15.35
CA VAL A 113 20.28 -7.45 -16.47
C VAL A 113 19.33 -6.28 -16.65
N ARG A 114 19.50 -5.20 -15.86
CA ARG A 114 18.63 -4.03 -15.96
C ARG A 114 18.86 -3.31 -17.29
N PRO A 115 17.79 -2.88 -17.99
CA PRO A 115 17.89 -2.07 -19.19
C PRO A 115 18.70 -0.78 -18.96
N THR A 116 19.22 -0.21 -20.04
CA THR A 116 20.06 1.02 -19.99
C THR A 116 19.36 2.21 -19.37
N VAL A 117 18.03 2.23 -19.34
CA VAL A 117 17.21 3.27 -18.70
C VAL A 117 17.53 3.47 -17.22
N PHE A 118 18.04 2.43 -16.54
CA PHE A 118 18.44 2.47 -15.13
C PHE A 118 19.84 3.06 -14.88
N ARG A 119 20.59 3.44 -15.93
CA ARG A 119 21.92 4.05 -15.79
C ARG A 119 21.89 5.48 -15.24
N GLU A 120 20.74 6.14 -15.36
CA GLU A 120 20.50 7.46 -14.79
C GLU A 120 19.28 7.38 -13.86
N PRO A 121 19.09 8.36 -12.96
CA PRO A 121 17.92 8.40 -12.09
C PRO A 121 16.62 8.41 -12.92
N VAL A 122 15.81 7.37 -12.74
CA VAL A 122 14.51 7.20 -13.41
C VAL A 122 13.43 6.98 -12.35
N ILE A 123 12.26 7.57 -12.56
CA ILE A 123 11.08 7.37 -11.73
C ILE A 123 9.98 6.71 -12.54
N PHE A 124 9.37 5.67 -11.97
CA PHE A 124 8.27 4.92 -12.57
C PHE A 124 6.97 5.30 -11.87
N PHE A 125 6.04 5.86 -12.64
CA PHE A 125 4.69 6.18 -12.20
C PHE A 125 3.71 5.11 -12.68
N GLY A 126 2.72 4.82 -11.84
CA GLY A 126 1.51 4.08 -12.20
C GLY A 126 0.29 4.91 -11.86
N ALA A 127 -0.68 4.99 -12.75
CA ALA A 127 -1.89 5.77 -12.55
C ALA A 127 -3.13 5.00 -13.00
N ASP A 128 -4.20 5.11 -12.21
CA ASP A 128 -5.50 4.50 -12.48
C ASP A 128 -6.63 5.41 -11.98
N VAL A 129 -7.79 5.27 -12.63
CA VAL A 129 -9.05 5.85 -12.17
C VAL A 129 -10.09 4.75 -12.02
N THR A 130 -10.54 4.55 -10.79
CA THR A 130 -11.63 3.61 -10.50
C THR A 130 -12.97 4.33 -10.46
N HIS A 131 -13.92 3.86 -11.27
CA HIS A 131 -15.30 4.35 -11.29
C HIS A 131 -16.23 3.57 -10.35
N PRO A 132 -17.34 4.19 -9.91
CA PRO A 132 -18.37 3.47 -9.19
C PRO A 132 -19.08 2.42 -10.08
N PRO A 133 -19.77 1.44 -9.47
CA PRO A 133 -20.50 0.40 -10.20
C PRO A 133 -21.50 0.94 -11.24
N ALA A 134 -21.83 0.12 -12.23
CA ALA A 134 -22.86 0.45 -13.22
C ALA A 134 -24.19 0.82 -12.54
N GLY A 135 -24.85 1.86 -13.04
CA GLY A 135 -26.11 2.38 -12.48
C GLY A 135 -25.97 3.38 -11.33
N ASP A 136 -24.79 3.51 -10.72
CA ASP A 136 -24.50 4.59 -9.78
C ASP A 136 -24.39 5.93 -10.53
N LYS A 137 -25.01 6.99 -9.99
CA LYS A 137 -25.06 8.33 -10.58
C LYS A 137 -24.43 9.42 -9.71
N THR A 138 -24.02 9.08 -8.49
CA THR A 138 -23.67 10.09 -7.46
C THR A 138 -22.29 9.87 -6.87
N LYS A 139 -21.80 8.63 -6.81
CA LYS A 139 -20.49 8.36 -6.23
C LYS A 139 -19.38 8.94 -7.10
N PRO A 140 -18.36 9.54 -6.50
CA PRO A 140 -17.23 10.09 -7.25
C PRO A 140 -16.38 8.97 -7.86
N SER A 141 -15.52 9.34 -8.81
CA SER A 141 -14.40 8.48 -9.23
C SER A 141 -13.22 8.68 -8.29
N ILE A 142 -12.35 7.68 -8.19
CA ILE A 142 -11.14 7.76 -7.36
C ILE A 142 -9.93 7.64 -8.27
N ALA A 143 -9.10 8.68 -8.31
CA ALA A 143 -7.81 8.67 -9.00
C ALA A 143 -6.70 8.28 -8.03
N ALA A 144 -5.82 7.38 -8.45
CA ALA A 144 -4.65 6.98 -7.69
C ALA A 144 -3.41 7.08 -8.57
N VAL A 145 -2.35 7.71 -8.05
CA VAL A 145 -1.05 7.80 -8.71
C VAL A 145 0.00 7.31 -7.72
N VAL A 146 0.79 6.34 -8.14
CA VAL A 146 1.94 5.81 -7.40
C VAL A 146 3.23 6.13 -8.12
N ALA A 147 4.34 6.24 -7.38
CA ALA A 147 5.66 6.34 -7.98
C ALA A 147 6.72 5.56 -7.21
N SER A 148 7.72 5.04 -7.93
CA SER A 148 8.88 4.36 -7.34
C SER A 148 9.71 5.32 -6.50
N MET A 149 10.24 4.87 -5.36
CA MET A 149 10.97 5.68 -4.38
C MET A 149 12.44 5.26 -4.21
N ASP A 150 12.91 4.33 -5.04
CA ASP A 150 14.28 3.82 -5.05
C ASP A 150 14.73 3.47 -6.49
N ALA A 151 16.02 3.16 -6.66
CA ALA A 151 16.61 2.78 -7.94
C ALA A 151 16.37 1.30 -8.33
N HIS A 152 15.79 0.49 -7.44
CA HIS A 152 15.43 -0.91 -7.67
C HIS A 152 13.95 -1.07 -8.07
N PRO A 153 13.32 0.03 -8.49
CA PRO A 153 11.90 0.37 -8.27
C PRO A 153 11.10 -0.67 -7.48
N SER A 154 11.40 -0.82 -6.20
CA SER A 154 10.75 -1.81 -5.32
C SER A 154 9.83 -1.17 -4.29
N ARG A 155 10.20 0.00 -3.77
CA ARG A 155 9.35 0.81 -2.88
C ARG A 155 8.54 1.81 -3.69
N TYR A 156 7.27 1.97 -3.34
CA TYR A 156 6.38 2.94 -3.97
C TYR A 156 5.69 3.81 -2.92
N SER A 157 5.49 5.08 -3.24
CA SER A 157 4.55 5.97 -2.53
C SER A 157 3.30 6.18 -3.36
N ALA A 158 2.19 6.48 -2.71
CA ALA A 158 0.89 6.71 -3.35
C ALA A 158 0.33 8.09 -3.03
N THR A 159 -0.38 8.66 -3.99
CA THR A 159 -1.30 9.79 -3.80
C THR A 159 -2.67 9.37 -4.33
N VAL A 160 -3.73 9.81 -3.66
CA VAL A 160 -5.12 9.47 -4.01
C VAL A 160 -5.97 10.73 -3.97
N ARG A 161 -6.88 10.87 -4.94
CA ARG A 161 -7.82 11.98 -5.05
C ARG A 161 -9.22 11.48 -5.40
N VAL A 162 -10.21 12.17 -4.85
CA VAL A 162 -11.62 11.97 -5.22
C VAL A 162 -11.93 13.00 -6.29
N GLN A 163 -12.52 12.57 -7.40
CA GLN A 163 -12.86 13.45 -8.53
C GLN A 163 -14.29 13.21 -9.02
N SER A 164 -14.75 14.05 -9.94
CA SER A 164 -16.12 14.01 -10.44
C SER A 164 -16.56 12.62 -10.93
N HIS A 165 -17.87 12.37 -10.85
CA HIS A 165 -18.49 11.11 -11.25
C HIS A 165 -18.10 10.73 -12.69
N ARG A 166 -17.58 9.52 -12.88
CA ARG A 166 -17.14 8.96 -14.18
C ARG A 166 -16.19 9.85 -14.99
N GLN A 167 -15.41 10.68 -14.31
CA GLN A 167 -14.32 11.45 -14.92
C GLN A 167 -13.09 10.55 -15.07
N GLU A 168 -12.60 10.34 -16.30
CA GLU A 168 -11.40 9.52 -16.58
C GLU A 168 -10.09 10.33 -16.47
N ILE A 169 -10.11 11.61 -16.84
CA ILE A 169 -8.92 12.48 -16.74
C ILE A 169 -8.63 12.74 -15.27
N ILE A 170 -7.37 12.58 -14.86
CA ILE A 170 -6.95 12.82 -13.47
C ILE A 170 -6.86 14.34 -13.26
N GLN A 171 -7.87 14.93 -12.63
CA GLN A 171 -7.99 16.38 -12.48
C GLN A 171 -6.82 16.99 -11.69
N ASP A 172 -6.36 16.28 -10.67
CA ASP A 172 -5.30 16.71 -9.76
C ASP A 172 -3.94 16.05 -10.07
N LEU A 173 -3.68 15.67 -11.33
CA LEU A 173 -2.45 14.96 -11.68
C LEU A 173 -1.20 15.78 -11.36
N TYR A 174 -1.20 17.08 -11.69
CA TYR A 174 -0.06 17.96 -11.43
C TYR A 174 0.37 17.99 -9.95
N PRO A 175 -0.51 18.30 -8.97
CA PRO A 175 -0.11 18.27 -7.56
C PRO A 175 0.28 16.87 -7.08
N MET A 176 -0.39 15.81 -7.57
CA MET A 176 -0.05 14.42 -7.24
C MET A 176 1.38 14.05 -7.68
N VAL A 177 1.73 14.36 -8.94
CA VAL A 177 3.07 14.12 -9.50
C VAL A 177 4.13 14.96 -8.79
N ARG A 178 3.83 16.25 -8.53
CA ARG A 178 4.73 17.14 -7.80
C ARG A 178 5.10 16.59 -6.42
N ASP A 179 4.11 16.14 -5.65
CA ASP A 179 4.33 15.57 -4.32
C ASP A 179 5.21 14.31 -4.39
N LEU A 180 4.96 13.44 -5.37
CA LEU A 180 5.74 12.21 -5.59
C LEU A 180 7.18 12.50 -6.04
N LEU A 181 7.41 13.49 -6.89
CA LEU A 181 8.76 13.92 -7.30
C LEU A 181 9.55 14.48 -6.11
N LEU A 182 8.90 15.27 -5.24
CA LEU A 182 9.52 15.77 -4.01
C LEU A 182 9.88 14.63 -3.05
N GLN A 183 9.00 13.62 -2.90
CA GLN A 183 9.27 12.44 -2.10
C GLN A 183 10.41 11.59 -2.68
N PHE A 184 10.46 11.42 -4.00
CA PHE A 184 11.55 10.74 -4.68
C PHE A 184 12.88 11.41 -4.40
N TYR A 185 12.96 12.75 -4.55
CA TYR A 185 14.18 13.49 -4.25
C TYR A 185 14.59 13.39 -2.77
N ARG A 186 13.63 13.41 -1.84
CA ARG A 186 13.93 13.20 -0.41
C ARG A 186 14.47 11.80 -0.13
N SER A 187 13.98 10.79 -0.83
CA SER A 187 14.35 9.38 -0.63
C SER A 187 15.68 9.01 -1.29
N THR A 188 15.95 9.53 -2.49
CA THR A 188 17.11 9.13 -3.31
C THR A 188 18.21 10.19 -3.37
N ARG A 189 17.88 11.46 -3.10
CA ARG A 189 18.73 12.64 -3.35
C ARG A 189 19.05 12.89 -4.82
N PHE A 190 18.35 12.22 -5.74
CA PHE A 190 18.48 12.43 -7.18
C PHE A 190 17.21 13.07 -7.76
N LYS A 191 17.38 13.92 -8.77
CA LYS A 191 16.29 14.35 -9.63
C LYS A 191 16.18 13.35 -10.79
N PRO A 192 14.99 12.86 -11.13
CA PRO A 192 14.84 11.92 -12.25
C PRO A 192 15.19 12.64 -13.57
N THR A 193 16.02 12.02 -14.39
CA THR A 193 16.27 12.43 -15.78
C THR A 193 15.21 11.88 -16.73
N ARG A 194 14.51 10.82 -16.30
CA ARG A 194 13.41 10.18 -17.04
C ARG A 194 12.22 9.90 -16.12
N ILE A 195 11.03 10.12 -16.66
CA ILE A 195 9.75 9.75 -16.07
C ILE A 195 9.13 8.69 -16.98
N ILE A 196 8.80 7.53 -16.42
CA ILE A 196 8.06 6.48 -17.13
C ILE A 196 6.68 6.41 -16.50
N TYR A 197 5.64 6.72 -17.27
CA TYR A 197 4.26 6.81 -16.81
C TYR A 197 3.43 5.69 -17.41
N TYR A 198 2.96 4.76 -16.56
CA TYR A 198 2.02 3.72 -16.94
C TYR A 198 0.61 4.14 -16.51
N ARG A 199 -0.27 4.39 -17.48
CA ARG A 199 -1.68 4.72 -17.25
C ARG A 199 -2.54 3.52 -17.62
N ASP A 200 -3.21 2.92 -16.64
CA ASP A 200 -4.15 1.81 -16.84
C ASP A 200 -5.52 2.34 -17.29
N GLY A 201 -6.44 1.49 -17.75
CA GLY A 201 -7.88 1.82 -17.87
C GLY A 201 -8.31 2.77 -19.01
N VAL A 202 -7.39 3.28 -19.82
CA VAL A 202 -7.73 4.20 -20.93
C VAL A 202 -8.08 3.42 -22.19
N SER A 203 -9.31 3.54 -22.66
CA SER A 203 -9.72 2.96 -23.94
C SER A 203 -9.08 3.69 -25.12
N GLU A 204 -8.94 3.02 -26.28
CA GLU A 204 -8.35 3.63 -27.49
C GLU A 204 -9.03 4.95 -27.88
N GLY A 205 -10.36 5.02 -27.79
CA GLY A 205 -11.14 6.24 -28.08
C GLY A 205 -10.92 7.39 -27.09
N GLN A 206 -10.34 7.11 -25.92
CA GLN A 206 -10.00 8.11 -24.90
C GLN A 206 -8.51 8.49 -24.93
N PHE A 207 -7.67 7.78 -25.70
CA PHE A 207 -6.23 7.96 -25.68
C PHE A 207 -5.81 9.41 -25.92
N LEU A 208 -6.30 10.04 -26.98
CA LEU A 208 -5.97 11.45 -27.28
C LEU A 208 -6.51 12.44 -26.23
N ASN A 209 -7.64 12.11 -25.62
CA ASN A 209 -8.31 12.94 -24.63
C ASN A 209 -7.65 12.84 -23.25
N VAL A 210 -6.96 11.75 -22.95
CA VAL A 210 -6.19 11.55 -21.71
C VAL A 210 -4.73 11.93 -21.92
N SER A 211 -4.13 11.59 -23.06
CA SER A 211 -2.71 11.83 -23.32
C SER A 211 -2.37 13.32 -23.32
N ARG A 212 -3.21 14.18 -23.91
CA ARG A 212 -2.94 15.62 -23.97
C ARG A 212 -2.93 16.33 -22.62
N PRO A 213 -3.90 16.07 -21.71
CA PRO A 213 -3.89 16.68 -20.38
C PRO A 213 -2.95 16.00 -19.37
N ASP A 214 -2.66 14.70 -19.54
CA ASP A 214 -1.77 13.97 -18.61
C ASP A 214 -0.27 14.12 -18.94
N LEU A 215 0.10 14.53 -20.16
CA LEU A 215 1.47 14.83 -20.60
C LEU A 215 1.88 16.28 -20.31
#